data_AF-A0A1L3J9K2-F1
#
_entry.id   AF-A0A1L3J9K2-F1
#
_cell.length_a   1.000
_cell.length_b   1.000
_cell.length_c   1.000
_cell.angle_alpha   90.00
_cell.angle_beta   90.00
_cell.angle_gamma   90.00
#
_symmetry.space_group_name_H-M   'P 1'
#
loop_
_entity.id
_entity.type
_entity.pdbx_description
1 polymer ?
#
loop_
_entity_poly.entity_id
_entity_poly.type
_entity_poly.pdbx_seq_one_letter_code
_entity_poly.pdbx_strand_id
1 'polypeptide(L)'
;MNNIPDNLGQRIGNINDLPDDLLSELNIGKPDREEEMLFAALRSLDGIGNIDEIMVAVFRRDGQILKRKLVSNKLYRMSRAGKIESVPKKKGVYRLIRSLDLDSQ
;
A
#
# COMPACT_ATOMS: atom_id res chain seq x y z
N MET A 1 18.78 16.08 22.48
CA MET A 1 17.51 15.50 21.99
C MET A 1 17.37 15.91 20.53
N ASN A 2 17.26 14.97 19.59
CA ASN A 2 16.96 15.31 18.20
C ASN A 2 15.48 15.68 18.12
N ASN A 3 15.17 16.94 17.86
CA ASN A 3 13.80 17.41 17.69
C ASN A 3 13.41 17.21 16.22
N ILE A 4 12.80 16.06 15.91
CA ILE A 4 12.32 15.75 14.56
C ILE A 4 10.93 16.35 14.41
N PRO A 5 10.66 17.14 13.36
CA PRO A 5 9.33 17.72 13.19
C PRO A 5 8.26 16.68 12.81
N ASP A 6 7.06 16.83 13.37
CA ASP A 6 5.94 15.89 13.20
C ASP A 6 5.46 15.72 11.75
N ASN A 7 5.71 16.71 10.89
CA ASN A 7 5.30 16.70 9.48
C ASN A 7 6.46 16.47 8.50
N LEU A 8 7.60 15.93 8.96
CA LEU A 8 8.72 15.59 8.08
C LEU A 8 8.26 14.62 6.96
N GLY A 9 8.54 14.95 5.70
CA GLY A 9 8.06 14.21 4.52
C GLY A 9 6.66 14.58 4.03
N GLN A 10 5.83 15.23 4.86
CA GLN A 10 4.50 15.73 4.48
C GLN A 10 4.53 17.19 4.00
N ARG A 11 5.66 17.89 4.17
CA ARG A 11 5.85 19.31 3.80
C ARG A 11 6.00 19.56 2.31
N ILE A 12 6.15 18.50 1.51
CA ILE A 12 6.60 18.63 0.11
C ILE A 12 5.55 19.34 -0.74
N GLY A 13 4.28 19.31 -0.34
CA GLY A 13 3.24 20.12 -0.99
C GLY A 13 2.96 19.68 -2.43
N ASN A 14 2.57 20.64 -3.27
CA ASN A 14 2.36 20.42 -4.70
C ASN A 14 3.72 20.31 -5.42
N ILE A 15 3.86 19.32 -6.29
CA ILE A 15 5.10 19.04 -7.03
C ILE A 15 4.95 19.19 -8.55
N ASN A 16 3.77 19.58 -9.02
CA ASN A 16 3.45 19.62 -10.46
C ASN A 16 4.23 20.70 -11.23
N ASP A 17 4.87 21.64 -10.53
CA ASP A 17 5.73 22.69 -11.09
C ASP A 17 7.23 22.32 -11.08
N LEU A 18 7.59 21.14 -10.56
CA LEU A 18 8.98 20.71 -10.46
C LEU A 18 9.49 20.14 -11.80
N PRO A 19 10.77 20.35 -12.15
CA PRO A 19 11.37 19.74 -13.33
C PRO A 19 11.37 18.21 -13.28
N ASP A 20 11.25 17.56 -14.44
CA ASP A 20 11.24 16.09 -14.57
C ASP A 20 12.48 15.43 -13.95
N ASP A 21 13.66 16.02 -14.14
CA ASP A 21 14.93 15.54 -13.57
C ASP A 21 14.92 15.53 -12.04
N LEU A 22 14.15 16.42 -11.40
CA LEU A 22 13.98 16.42 -9.95
C LEU A 22 12.91 15.40 -9.55
N LEU A 23 11.78 15.35 -10.25
CA LEU A 23 10.71 14.39 -9.98
C LEU A 23 11.19 12.93 -10.04
N SER A 24 12.12 12.59 -10.93
CA SER A 24 12.68 11.24 -11.04
C SER A 24 13.43 10.78 -9.78
N GLU A 25 14.08 11.72 -9.08
CA GLU A 25 14.85 11.49 -7.85
C GLU A 25 13.97 11.42 -6.59
N LEU A 26 12.72 11.88 -6.66
CA LEU A 26 11.81 11.85 -5.52
C LEU A 26 11.24 10.43 -5.31
N ASN A 27 11.15 10.01 -4.04
CA ASN A 27 10.43 8.80 -3.62
C ASN A 27 8.95 9.09 -3.30
N ILE A 28 8.39 10.14 -3.90
CA ILE A 28 7.01 10.59 -3.69
C ILE A 28 6.12 9.88 -4.69
N GLY A 29 5.00 9.33 -4.23
CA GLY A 29 3.97 8.77 -5.12
C GLY A 29 4.31 7.45 -5.82
N LYS A 30 5.59 7.01 -5.81
CA LYS A 30 5.96 5.67 -6.31
C LYS A 30 5.30 4.61 -5.42
N PRO A 31 4.50 3.69 -5.99
CA PRO A 31 3.98 2.57 -5.21
C PRO A 31 5.18 1.79 -4.66
N ASP A 32 5.17 1.53 -3.36
CA ASP A 32 6.22 0.70 -2.79
C ASP A 32 6.11 -0.72 -3.37
N ARG A 33 7.22 -1.35 -3.72
CA ARG A 33 7.23 -2.65 -4.39
C ARG A 33 6.42 -3.69 -3.60
N GLU A 34 6.54 -3.71 -2.27
CA GLU A 34 5.72 -4.63 -1.48
C GLU A 34 4.25 -4.23 -1.44
N GLU A 35 3.91 -2.94 -1.57
CA GLU A 35 2.53 -2.51 -1.69
C GLU A 35 1.88 -3.00 -2.99
N GLU A 36 2.61 -2.93 -4.11
CA GLU A 36 2.17 -3.51 -5.39
C GLU A 36 1.95 -5.02 -5.29
N MET A 37 2.88 -5.74 -4.67
CA MET A 37 2.76 -7.19 -4.42
C MET A 37 1.52 -7.51 -3.58
N LEU A 38 1.25 -6.73 -2.53
CA LEU A 38 0.08 -6.92 -1.67
C LEU A 38 -1.24 -6.64 -2.40
N PHE A 39 -1.28 -5.62 -3.26
CA PHE A 39 -2.43 -5.36 -4.13
C PHE A 39 -2.67 -6.51 -5.12
N ALA A 40 -1.61 -6.97 -5.79
CA ALA A 40 -1.69 -8.07 -6.75
C ALA A 40 -2.13 -9.39 -6.07
N ALA A 41 -1.61 -9.65 -4.86
CA ALA A 41 -2.02 -10.78 -4.03
C ALA A 41 -3.51 -10.71 -3.68
N LEU A 42 -4.01 -9.57 -3.20
CA LEU A 42 -5.44 -9.38 -2.90
C LEU A 42 -6.31 -9.55 -4.15
N ARG A 43 -5.89 -9.02 -5.31
CA ARG A 43 -6.60 -9.23 -6.59
C ARG A 43 -6.71 -10.71 -6.96
N SER A 44 -5.67 -11.50 -6.69
CA SER A 44 -5.69 -12.95 -6.94
C SER A 44 -6.55 -13.77 -5.95
N LEU A 45 -7.00 -13.13 -4.86
CA LEU A 45 -7.87 -13.68 -3.83
C LEU A 45 -9.28 -13.08 -3.93
N ASP A 46 -9.75 -12.79 -5.15
CA ASP A 46 -11.07 -12.17 -5.40
C ASP A 46 -11.27 -10.85 -4.63
N GLY A 47 -10.18 -10.13 -4.38
CA GLY A 47 -10.16 -8.84 -3.70
C GLY A 47 -10.27 -8.90 -2.18
N ILE A 48 -10.17 -10.08 -1.54
CA ILE A 48 -10.22 -10.20 -0.07
C ILE A 48 -9.30 -11.32 0.43
N GLY A 49 -8.59 -11.11 1.53
CA GLY A 49 -7.80 -12.16 2.15
C GLY A 49 -7.37 -11.83 3.57
N ASN A 50 -7.08 -12.87 4.35
CA ASN A 50 -6.36 -12.74 5.60
C ASN A 50 -4.83 -12.66 5.37
N ILE A 51 -4.05 -12.27 6.38
CA ILE A 51 -2.60 -12.10 6.24
C ILE A 51 -1.89 -13.37 5.72
N ASP A 52 -2.34 -14.56 6.10
CA ASP A 52 -1.70 -15.82 5.73
C ASP A 52 -1.96 -16.12 4.26
N GLU A 53 -3.21 -15.97 3.82
CA GLU A 53 -3.61 -16.11 2.42
C GLU A 53 -2.85 -15.12 1.53
N ILE A 54 -2.73 -13.87 1.98
CA ILE A 54 -1.99 -12.82 1.27
C ILE A 54 -0.50 -13.19 1.15
N MET A 55 0.13 -13.64 2.24
CA MET A 55 1.54 -14.07 2.22
C MET A 55 1.77 -15.24 1.26
N VAL A 56 0.87 -16.24 1.26
CA VAL A 56 0.93 -17.37 0.33
C VAL A 56 0.72 -16.91 -1.11
N ALA A 57 -0.21 -15.99 -1.35
CA ALA A 57 -0.47 -15.44 -2.68
C ALA A 57 0.73 -14.65 -3.21
N VAL A 58 1.39 -13.83 -2.39
CA VAL A 58 2.65 -13.15 -2.77
C VAL A 58 3.72 -14.16 -3.17
N PHE A 59 3.93 -15.21 -2.37
CA PHE A 59 4.93 -16.22 -2.71
C PHE A 59 4.62 -16.95 -4.02
N ARG A 60 3.36 -17.36 -4.22
CA ARG A 60 2.93 -18.08 -5.43
C ARG A 60 3.05 -17.22 -6.70
N ARG A 61 2.85 -15.91 -6.59
CA ARG A 61 2.86 -14.98 -7.72
C ARG A 61 4.26 -14.47 -8.04
N ASP A 62 5.00 -14.06 -7.02
CA ASP A 62 6.22 -13.27 -7.18
C ASP A 62 7.49 -14.02 -6.70
N GLY A 63 7.32 -15.21 -6.11
CA GLY A 63 8.41 -15.98 -5.51
C GLY A 63 9.01 -15.35 -4.25
N GLN A 64 8.39 -14.30 -3.72
CA GLN A 64 8.92 -13.53 -2.59
C GLN A 64 8.40 -14.04 -1.24
N ILE A 65 9.30 -14.10 -0.25
CA ILE A 65 8.96 -14.39 1.14
C ILE A 65 8.99 -13.08 1.94
N LEU A 66 7.81 -12.50 2.18
CA LEU A 66 7.68 -11.32 3.02
C LEU A 66 7.50 -11.73 4.49
N LYS A 67 8.19 -11.06 5.42
CA LYS A 67 8.01 -11.30 6.86
C LYS A 67 6.61 -10.84 7.30
N ARG A 68 5.91 -11.64 8.12
CA ARG A 68 4.58 -11.30 8.65
C ARG A 68 4.47 -9.88 9.23
N LYS A 69 5.45 -9.44 10.03
CA LYS A 69 5.47 -8.09 10.62
C LYS A 69 5.47 -6.99 9.56
N LEU A 70 6.22 -7.19 8.47
CA LEU A 70 6.26 -6.27 7.33
C LEU A 70 4.88 -6.19 6.67
N VAL A 71 4.30 -7.36 6.35
CA VAL A 71 2.98 -7.48 5.72
C VAL A 71 1.89 -6.81 6.56
N SER A 72 1.81 -7.12 7.85
CA SER A 72 0.84 -6.49 8.77
C SER A 72 0.98 -4.97 8.82
N ASN A 73 2.22 -4.46 8.93
CA ASN A 73 2.47 -3.02 8.98
C ASN A 73 2.11 -2.34 7.65
N LYS A 74 2.41 -2.98 6.52
CA LYS A 74 2.07 -2.47 5.19
C LYS A 74 0.56 -2.43 4.98
N LEU A 75 -0.15 -3.54 5.20
CA LEU A 75 -1.60 -3.60 5.07
C LEU A 75 -2.31 -2.61 6.00
N TYR A 76 -1.81 -2.43 7.23
CA TYR A 76 -2.32 -1.39 8.13
C TYR A 76 -2.14 0.02 7.54
N ARG A 77 -0.95 0.36 7.05
CA ARG A 77 -0.70 1.68 6.43
C ARG A 77 -1.53 1.88 5.16
N MET A 78 -1.64 0.87 4.31
CA MET A 78 -2.50 0.90 3.12
C MET A 78 -3.97 1.16 3.51
N SER A 79 -4.44 0.51 4.58
CA SER A 79 -5.80 0.74 5.07
C SER A 79 -5.99 2.14 5.64
N ARG A 80 -5.02 2.65 6.40
CA ARG A 80 -5.03 4.04 6.90
C ARG A 80 -4.96 5.08 5.78
N ALA A 81 -4.32 4.74 4.66
CA ALA A 81 -4.25 5.58 3.47
C ALA A 81 -5.49 5.46 2.56
N GLY A 82 -6.52 4.70 2.95
CA GLY A 82 -7.74 4.55 2.15
C GLY A 82 -7.53 3.80 0.84
N LYS A 83 -6.50 2.94 0.77
CA LYS A 83 -6.16 2.14 -0.41
C LYS A 83 -6.81 0.75 -0.41
N ILE A 84 -7.05 0.23 0.80
CA ILE A 84 -7.74 -1.03 1.08
C ILE A 84 -8.58 -0.85 2.36
N GLU A 85 -9.49 -1.76 2.63
CA GLU A 85 -10.29 -1.77 3.85
C GLU A 85 -9.86 -2.93 4.76
N SER A 86 -9.79 -2.65 6.07
CA SER A 86 -9.79 -3.72 7.07
C SER A 86 -11.23 -4.17 7.32
N VAL A 87 -11.46 -5.48 7.35
CA VAL A 87 -12.83 -6.01 7.48
C VAL A 87 -13.30 -5.90 8.93
N PRO A 88 -14.43 -5.22 9.21
CA PRO A 88 -14.94 -5.07 10.57
C PRO A 88 -15.12 -6.43 11.27
N LYS A 89 -14.72 -6.50 12.54
CA LYS A 89 -14.80 -7.72 13.39
C LYS A 89 -13.97 -8.92 12.89
N LYS A 90 -13.11 -8.75 11.89
CA LYS A 90 -12.21 -9.79 11.36
C LYS A 90 -10.76 -9.30 11.38
N LYS A 91 -10.06 -9.55 12.49
CA LYS A 91 -8.66 -9.12 12.67
C LYS A 91 -7.77 -9.75 11.60
N GLY A 92 -6.95 -8.92 10.96
CA GLY A 92 -5.98 -9.38 9.95
C GLY A 92 -6.61 -9.77 8.61
N VAL A 93 -7.86 -9.37 8.34
CA VAL A 93 -8.52 -9.53 7.05
C VAL A 93 -8.64 -8.19 6.36
N TYR A 94 -8.24 -8.15 5.10
CA TYR A 94 -8.21 -6.95 4.28
C TYR A 94 -8.93 -7.19 2.96
N ARG A 95 -9.52 -6.12 2.41
CA ARG A 95 -10.26 -6.13 1.16
C ARG A 95 -9.84 -4.96 0.28
N LEU A 96 -9.76 -5.16 -1.03
CA LEU A 96 -9.70 -4.06 -1.98
C LEU A 96 -10.95 -3.18 -1.83
N ILE A 97 -10.76 -1.87 -1.83
CA ILE A 97 -11.90 -0.97 -2.03
C ILE A 97 -12.39 -1.26 -3.44
N ARG A 98 -13.63 -1.71 -3.59
CA ARG A 98 -14.27 -1.70 -4.91
C ARG A 98 -14.32 -0.22 -5.29
N SER A 99 -13.50 0.20 -6.24
CA SER A 99 -13.78 1.39 -7.01
C SER A 99 -15.15 1.18 -7.63
N LEU A 100 -16.20 1.74 -7.03
CA LEU A 100 -17.35 2.15 -7.81
C LEU A 100 -16.83 3.31 -8.68
N ASP A 101 -16.76 3.07 -9.98
CA ASP A 101 -16.90 4.07 -11.04
C ASP A 101 -16.09 5.37 -10.90
N LEU A 102 -14.77 5.31 -11.15
CA LEU A 102 -13.99 6.50 -11.51
C LEU A 102 -13.32 6.41 -12.89
N ASP A 103 -13.73 5.44 -13.72
CA ASP A 103 -13.52 5.45 -15.17
C ASP A 103 -14.78 5.94 -15.91
N SER A 104 -15.54 6.86 -15.29
CA SER A 104 -16.67 7.53 -15.93
C SER A 104 -16.70 9.00 -15.53
N GLN A 105 -15.76 9.77 -16.10
CA GLN A 105 -16.00 11.09 -16.69
C GLN A 105 -14.75 11.56 -17.45
#